data_AF-A0A9D9SLV6-F1
#
_entry.id   AF-A0A9D9SLV6-F1
#
_cell.length_a   1.000
_cell.length_b   1.000
_cell.length_c   1.000
_cell.angle_alpha   90.00
_cell.angle_beta   90.00
_cell.angle_gamma   90.00
#
_symmetry.space_group_name_H-M   'P 1'
#
loop_
_entity.id
_entity.type
_entity.pdbx_description
1 polymer ?
#
loop_
_entity_poly.entity_id
_entity_poly.type
_entity_poly.pdbx_seq_one_letter_code
_entity_poly.pdbx_strand_id
1 'polypeptide(L)'
;MLTAASWVLNALGFALVTLTLVWSAYYIHEFAHHAIFRSPQTNERWGTLMTWLNGSCYAPFADLRRKHMRHHVERADVITFDARGFLLAAPAWLRRGVLALEWAYFPAVEFLMRGFVVAMPFRAGGSNAARARIIGIAVVRLGAFAALGMYSPKALVLYFVAYLLFVTVLRFADCFQHTYDAYPILGDAPIPDDKVRDRAYEQANTFTNVVGLDNFWLNLLWLNFGYHNAHHERPTVPWHRLPAYHREIYGNAYGQVIPVPQLLKAFHQHRVTRVLSSDYGEVRGPEVPGRADGFIGAVGVSFLTAV
;
A
#
# COMPACT_ATOMS: atom_id res chain seq x y z
N MET A 1 8.80 -19.55 -16.64
CA MET A 1 7.43 -20.00 -16.29
C MET A 1 6.35 -19.25 -17.07
N LEU A 2 6.29 -17.91 -17.04
CA LEU A 2 5.30 -17.14 -17.82
C LEU A 2 5.39 -17.32 -19.35
N THR A 3 6.58 -17.64 -19.85
CA THR A 3 6.86 -17.82 -21.28
C THR A 3 6.66 -19.27 -21.74
N ALA A 4 6.46 -20.20 -20.81
CA ALA A 4 6.33 -21.63 -21.13
C ALA A 4 5.07 -21.90 -21.96
N ALA A 5 5.08 -22.96 -22.77
CA ALA A 5 3.90 -23.39 -23.52
C ALA A 5 2.79 -23.97 -22.60
N SER A 6 3.17 -24.55 -21.46
CA SER A 6 2.23 -25.14 -20.50
C SER A 6 1.46 -24.07 -19.72
N TRP A 7 0.12 -24.16 -19.78
CA TRP A 7 -0.80 -23.32 -19.00
C TRP A 7 -0.62 -23.49 -17.49
N VAL A 8 -0.29 -24.70 -17.03
CA VAL A 8 -0.01 -24.97 -15.60
C VAL A 8 1.23 -24.20 -15.15
N LEU A 9 2.31 -24.23 -15.94
CA LEU A 9 3.52 -23.47 -15.63
C LEU A 9 3.27 -21.96 -15.72
N ASN A 10 2.39 -21.50 -16.60
CA ASN A 10 1.99 -20.09 -16.66
C ASN A 10 1.22 -19.68 -15.40
N ALA A 11 0.26 -20.48 -14.94
CA ALA A 11 -0.51 -20.21 -13.73
C ALA A 11 0.38 -20.16 -12.48
N LEU A 12 1.30 -21.13 -12.33
CA LEU A 12 2.28 -21.13 -11.24
C LEU A 12 3.22 -19.90 -11.32
N GLY A 13 3.70 -19.58 -12.53
CA GLY A 13 4.54 -18.39 -12.73
C GLY A 13 3.81 -17.09 -12.41
N PHE A 14 2.52 -17.00 -12.77
CA PHE A 14 1.66 -15.87 -12.47
C PHE A 14 1.51 -15.70 -10.95
N ALA A 15 1.13 -16.76 -10.24
CA ALA A 15 0.98 -16.75 -8.80
C ALA A 15 2.29 -16.35 -8.07
N LEU A 16 3.43 -16.92 -8.50
CA LEU A 16 4.75 -16.60 -7.94
C LEU A 16 5.14 -15.14 -8.18
N VAL A 17 4.88 -14.59 -9.38
CA VAL A 17 5.15 -13.18 -9.68
C VAL A 17 4.27 -12.28 -8.82
N THR A 18 2.96 -12.52 -8.75
CA THR A 18 2.07 -11.75 -7.88
C THR A 18 2.55 -11.79 -6.44
N LEU A 19 2.82 -12.98 -5.89
CA LEU A 19 3.27 -13.13 -4.50
C LEU A 19 4.61 -12.41 -4.25
N THR A 20 5.55 -12.50 -5.19
CA THR A 20 6.85 -11.81 -5.09
C THR A 20 6.67 -10.28 -5.07
N LEU A 21 5.79 -9.75 -5.91
CA LEU A 21 5.46 -8.31 -5.91
C LEU A 21 4.83 -7.90 -4.58
N VAL A 22 3.84 -8.65 -4.09
CA VAL A 22 3.19 -8.40 -2.80
C VAL A 22 4.20 -8.43 -1.65
N TRP A 23 5.00 -9.49 -1.55
CA TRP A 23 5.99 -9.64 -0.49
C TRP A 23 7.08 -8.59 -0.55
N SER A 24 7.59 -8.24 -1.73
CA SER A 24 8.57 -7.15 -1.84
C SER A 24 8.02 -5.82 -1.33
N ALA A 25 6.73 -5.52 -1.50
CA ALA A 25 6.11 -4.34 -0.89
C ALA A 25 6.08 -4.41 0.63
N TYR A 26 5.70 -5.53 1.23
CA TYR A 26 5.72 -5.68 2.69
C TYR A 26 7.15 -5.79 3.27
N TYR A 27 8.13 -6.24 2.48
CA TYR A 27 9.53 -6.15 2.89
C TYR A 27 10.05 -4.71 2.91
N ILE A 28 9.57 -3.80 2.06
CA ILE A 28 9.90 -2.36 2.18
C ILE A 28 9.56 -1.89 3.60
N HIS A 29 8.39 -2.28 4.10
CA HIS A 29 7.94 -1.96 5.44
C HIS A 29 8.88 -2.51 6.53
N GLU A 30 9.25 -3.80 6.45
CA GLU A 30 10.20 -4.41 7.39
C GLU A 30 11.58 -3.73 7.37
N PHE A 31 12.08 -3.40 6.17
CA PHE A 31 13.35 -2.69 6.02
C PHE A 31 13.27 -1.26 6.55
N ALA A 32 12.12 -0.59 6.42
CA ALA A 32 11.91 0.77 6.92
C ALA A 32 12.01 0.82 8.45
N HIS A 33 11.52 -0.21 9.13
CA HIS A 33 11.66 -0.39 10.58
C HIS A 33 12.99 -1.00 11.03
N HIS A 34 13.86 -1.33 10.09
CA HIS A 34 15.13 -2.02 10.35
C HIS A 34 14.94 -3.35 11.11
N ALA A 35 13.83 -4.06 10.83
CA ALA A 35 13.46 -5.29 11.51
C ALA A 35 14.18 -6.53 10.98
N ILE A 36 14.88 -6.43 9.84
CA ILE A 36 15.54 -7.57 9.18
C ILE A 36 17.03 -7.66 9.52
N PHE A 37 17.80 -6.61 9.24
CA PHE A 37 19.25 -6.60 9.46
C PHE A 37 19.64 -5.70 10.63
N ARG A 38 20.73 -6.03 11.32
CA ARG A 38 21.29 -5.16 12.37
C ARG A 38 21.86 -3.84 11.82
N SER A 39 22.34 -3.83 10.58
CA SER A 39 22.91 -2.63 9.94
C SER A 39 21.82 -1.83 9.22
N PRO A 40 21.62 -0.54 9.56
CA PRO A 40 20.69 0.34 8.85
C PRO A 40 20.98 0.44 7.35
N GLN A 41 22.26 0.54 6.96
CA GLN A 41 22.69 0.62 5.57
C GLN A 41 22.35 -0.65 4.78
N THR A 42 22.40 -1.81 5.45
CA THR A 42 22.02 -3.07 4.81
C THR A 42 20.50 -3.11 4.57
N ASN A 43 19.69 -2.70 5.55
CA ASN A 43 18.25 -2.55 5.36
C ASN A 43 17.92 -1.57 4.23
N GLU A 44 18.62 -0.44 4.12
CA GLU A 44 18.40 0.54 3.06
C GLU A 44 18.70 -0.01 1.66
N ARG A 45 19.80 -0.77 1.50
CA ARG A 45 20.16 -1.41 0.23
C ARG A 45 19.10 -2.43 -0.20
N TRP A 46 18.68 -3.29 0.72
CA TRP A 46 17.67 -4.30 0.44
C TRP A 46 16.27 -3.69 0.26
N GLY A 47 15.93 -2.66 1.03
CA GLY A 47 14.72 -1.86 0.84
C GLY A 47 14.68 -1.22 -0.55
N THR A 48 15.80 -0.65 -0.99
CA THR A 48 15.94 -0.12 -2.35
C THR A 48 15.78 -1.22 -3.41
N LEU A 49 16.35 -2.41 -3.20
CA LEU A 49 16.12 -3.53 -4.11
C LEU A 49 14.62 -3.89 -4.20
N MET A 50 13.90 -3.92 -3.08
CA MET A 50 12.47 -4.19 -3.07
C MET A 50 11.67 -3.16 -3.87
N THR A 51 12.03 -1.87 -3.82
CA THR A 51 11.36 -0.85 -4.64
C THR A 51 11.52 -1.07 -6.13
N TRP A 52 12.65 -1.64 -6.58
CA TRP A 52 12.84 -2.02 -7.98
C TRP A 52 11.97 -3.20 -8.39
N LEU A 53 11.86 -4.22 -7.52
CA LEU A 53 11.06 -5.42 -7.77
C LEU A 53 9.57 -5.08 -7.93
N ASN A 54 8.99 -4.32 -7.00
CA ASN A 54 7.57 -3.96 -7.07
C ASN A 54 7.26 -2.67 -7.87
N GLY A 55 8.28 -1.99 -8.37
CA GLY A 55 8.11 -0.80 -9.21
C GLY A 55 7.80 0.51 -8.48
N SER A 56 8.09 0.60 -7.18
CA SER A 56 8.09 1.87 -6.42
C SER A 56 9.41 2.65 -6.50
N CYS A 57 10.40 2.18 -7.27
CA CYS A 57 11.76 2.74 -7.32
C CYS A 57 11.88 4.21 -7.77
N TYR A 58 10.81 4.82 -8.27
CA TYR A 58 10.75 6.24 -8.61
C TYR A 58 11.09 7.13 -7.40
N ALA A 59 10.58 6.78 -6.22
CA ALA A 59 10.94 7.41 -4.96
C ALA A 59 12.19 6.73 -4.35
N PRO A 60 13.15 7.48 -3.80
CA PRO A 60 14.19 6.92 -2.94
C PRO A 60 13.60 6.17 -1.74
N PHE A 61 14.22 5.06 -1.35
CA PHE A 61 13.76 4.29 -0.19
C PHE A 61 13.76 5.11 1.10
N ALA A 62 14.70 6.04 1.25
CA ALA A 62 14.75 6.95 2.39
C ALA A 62 13.46 7.79 2.52
N ASP A 63 12.85 8.21 1.41
CA ASP A 63 11.63 9.01 1.42
C ASP A 63 10.40 8.15 1.72
N LEU A 64 10.34 6.93 1.17
CA LEU A 64 9.34 5.93 1.55
C LEU A 64 9.39 5.65 3.07
N ARG A 65 10.60 5.42 3.60
CA ARG A 65 10.83 5.20 5.03
C ARG A 65 10.42 6.41 5.86
N ARG A 66 10.79 7.62 5.44
CA ARG A 66 10.46 8.86 6.14
C ARG A 66 8.94 9.05 6.25
N LYS A 67 8.23 8.94 5.12
CA LYS A 67 6.76 8.99 5.07
C LYS A 67 6.15 7.95 6.03
N HIS A 68 6.68 6.73 6.02
CA HIS A 68 6.21 5.66 6.90
C HIS A 68 6.48 5.92 8.40
N MET A 69 7.66 6.44 8.75
CA MET A 69 7.95 6.82 10.14
C MET A 69 7.03 7.95 10.61
N ARG A 70 6.75 8.94 9.75
CA ARG A 70 5.80 10.02 10.06
C ARG A 70 4.41 9.45 10.35
N HIS A 71 3.94 8.46 9.59
CA HIS A 71 2.67 7.80 9.86
C HIS A 71 2.57 7.22 11.29
N HIS A 72 3.64 6.58 11.78
CA HIS A 72 3.68 6.06 13.16
C HIS A 72 3.82 7.17 14.21
N VAL A 73 4.69 8.16 13.98
CA VAL A 73 4.99 9.21 14.96
C VAL A 73 3.83 10.21 15.08
N GLU A 74 3.25 10.60 13.95
CA GLU A 74 2.21 11.62 13.85
C GLU A 74 0.80 11.02 13.94
N ARG A 75 0.66 9.68 13.86
CA ARG A 75 -0.62 8.95 13.91
C ARG A 75 -1.65 9.54 12.93
N ALA A 76 -1.17 9.78 11.71
CA ALA A 76 -1.90 10.39 10.62
C ALA A 76 -1.44 9.82 9.29
N ASP A 77 -2.29 9.89 8.28
CA ASP A 77 -1.92 9.49 6.92
C ASP A 77 -1.36 10.69 6.18
N VAL A 78 -0.04 10.83 6.24
CA VAL A 78 0.69 11.82 5.44
C VAL A 78 0.75 11.33 4.00
N ILE A 79 -0.11 11.89 3.14
CA ILE A 79 -0.22 11.50 1.74
C ILE A 79 0.60 12.42 0.84
N THR A 80 1.20 11.83 -0.19
CA THR A 80 2.09 12.52 -1.13
C THR A 80 1.34 13.38 -2.14
N PHE A 81 0.07 13.06 -2.39
CA PHE A 81 -0.75 13.67 -3.41
C PHE A 81 -2.21 13.70 -2.98
N ASP A 82 -2.82 14.89 -3.01
CA ASP A 82 -4.27 15.04 -2.79
C ASP A 82 -5.05 14.55 -4.03
N ALA A 83 -5.18 13.24 -4.16
CA ALA A 83 -5.92 12.62 -5.26
C ALA A 83 -7.38 13.08 -5.28
N ARG A 84 -8.00 13.26 -4.11
CA ARG A 84 -9.38 13.71 -3.98
C ARG A 84 -9.54 15.14 -4.51
N GLY A 85 -8.78 16.09 -3.97
CA GLY A 85 -8.83 17.48 -4.40
C GLY A 85 -8.52 17.64 -5.88
N PHE A 86 -7.52 16.90 -6.38
CA PHE A 86 -7.21 16.86 -7.81
C PHE A 86 -8.40 16.39 -8.65
N LEU A 87 -9.04 15.27 -8.29
CA LEU A 87 -10.16 14.73 -9.06
C LEU A 87 -11.41 15.62 -8.97
N LEU A 88 -11.64 16.30 -7.85
CA LEU A 88 -12.74 17.25 -7.70
C LEU A 88 -12.54 18.50 -8.57
N ALA A 89 -11.31 18.99 -8.70
CA ALA A 89 -10.96 20.12 -9.56
C ALA A 89 -10.79 19.74 -11.05
N ALA A 90 -10.60 18.45 -11.35
CA ALA A 90 -10.38 17.97 -12.71
C ALA A 90 -11.62 18.11 -13.62
N PRO A 91 -11.43 18.21 -14.95
CA PRO A 91 -12.53 18.12 -15.91
C PRO A 91 -13.38 16.87 -15.70
N ALA A 92 -14.69 17.00 -15.94
CA ALA A 92 -15.66 15.94 -15.65
C ALA A 92 -15.36 14.62 -16.37
N TRP A 93 -14.81 14.66 -17.59
CA TRP A 93 -14.45 13.44 -18.35
C TRP A 93 -13.32 12.66 -17.67
N LEU A 94 -12.31 13.36 -17.12
CA LEU A 94 -11.18 12.72 -16.45
C LEU A 94 -11.65 12.10 -15.13
N ARG A 95 -12.40 12.87 -14.33
CA ARG A 95 -12.97 12.37 -13.07
C ARG A 95 -13.85 11.14 -13.32
N ARG A 96 -14.78 11.20 -14.27
CA ARG A 96 -15.65 10.06 -14.62
C ARG A 96 -14.87 8.86 -15.14
N GLY A 97 -13.80 9.09 -15.92
CA GLY A 97 -12.93 8.03 -16.40
C GLY A 97 -12.22 7.30 -15.26
N VAL A 98 -11.65 8.03 -14.30
CA VAL A 98 -11.03 7.44 -13.10
C VAL A 98 -12.05 6.65 -12.28
N LEU A 99 -13.23 7.21 -12.04
CA LEU A 99 -14.30 6.52 -11.30
C LEU A 99 -14.81 5.26 -12.02
N ALA A 100 -14.91 5.29 -13.35
CA ALA A 100 -15.31 4.14 -14.15
C ALA A 100 -14.26 3.02 -14.11
N LEU A 101 -12.97 3.37 -14.15
CA LEU A 101 -11.87 2.42 -13.98
C LEU A 101 -11.89 1.79 -12.58
N GLU A 102 -12.07 2.59 -11.54
CA GLU A 102 -12.18 2.10 -10.15
C GLU A 102 -13.42 1.21 -9.96
N TRP A 103 -14.54 1.55 -10.60
CA TRP A 103 -15.74 0.69 -10.63
C TRP A 103 -15.45 -0.67 -11.23
N ALA A 104 -14.60 -0.72 -12.27
CA ALA A 104 -14.14 -1.92 -12.96
C ALA A 104 -12.92 -2.60 -12.29
N TYR A 105 -12.62 -2.26 -11.03
CA TYR A 105 -11.48 -2.79 -10.26
C TYR A 105 -10.10 -2.46 -10.83
N PHE A 106 -10.00 -1.54 -11.78
CA PHE A 106 -8.72 -1.02 -12.21
C PHE A 106 -8.25 0.06 -11.23
N PRO A 107 -7.05 -0.05 -10.64
CA PRO A 107 -6.58 0.84 -9.58
C PRO A 107 -6.07 2.19 -10.11
N ALA A 108 -6.97 2.96 -10.72
CA ALA A 108 -6.65 4.20 -11.40
C ALA A 108 -6.06 5.27 -10.48
N VAL A 109 -6.51 5.38 -9.22
CA VAL A 109 -5.97 6.36 -8.27
C VAL A 109 -4.51 6.05 -7.91
N GLU A 110 -4.17 4.76 -7.76
CA GLU A 110 -2.78 4.34 -7.49
C GLU A 110 -1.86 4.69 -8.67
N PHE A 111 -2.32 4.45 -9.91
CA PHE A 111 -1.55 4.82 -11.09
C PHE A 111 -1.45 6.34 -11.29
N LEU A 112 -2.50 7.09 -10.94
CA LEU A 112 -2.48 8.56 -10.95
C LEU A 112 -1.41 9.09 -9.99
N MET A 113 -1.34 8.55 -8.77
CA MET A 113 -0.31 8.92 -7.80
C MET A 113 1.10 8.58 -8.26
N ARG A 114 1.30 7.41 -8.87
CA ARG A 114 2.62 7.06 -9.45
C ARG A 114 2.99 8.01 -10.59
N GLY A 115 2.02 8.37 -11.42
CA GLY A 115 2.18 9.40 -12.44
C GLY A 115 2.61 10.73 -11.84
N PHE A 116 2.03 11.12 -10.70
CA PHE A 116 2.43 12.32 -9.97
C PHE A 116 3.88 12.25 -9.47
N VAL A 117 4.30 11.16 -8.83
CA VAL A 117 5.69 10.95 -8.38
C VAL A 117 6.68 11.03 -9.54
N VAL A 118 6.34 10.42 -10.68
CA VAL A 118 7.17 10.45 -11.90
C VAL A 118 7.25 11.87 -12.49
N ALA A 119 6.15 12.62 -12.49
CA ALA A 119 6.08 13.95 -13.06
C ALA A 119 6.72 15.03 -12.17
N MET A 120 6.75 14.83 -10.85
CA MET A 120 7.14 15.86 -9.87
C MET A 120 8.53 16.47 -10.14
N PRO A 121 9.60 15.69 -10.43
CA PRO A 121 10.92 16.25 -10.75
C PRO A 121 10.98 17.14 -12.00
N PHE A 122 9.99 17.08 -12.88
CA PHE A 122 9.92 17.90 -14.11
C PHE A 122 9.16 19.20 -13.91
N ARG A 123 8.53 19.40 -12.76
CA ARG A 123 7.87 20.66 -12.40
C ARG A 123 8.90 21.72 -11.96
N ALA A 124 8.44 22.96 -11.84
CA ALA A 124 9.24 24.05 -11.29
C ALA A 124 9.78 23.67 -9.90
N GLY A 125 11.08 23.87 -9.68
CA GLY A 125 11.77 23.48 -8.45
C GLY A 125 12.42 22.08 -8.46
N GLY A 126 12.18 21.24 -9.47
CA GLY A 126 12.82 19.93 -9.58
C GLY A 126 14.29 20.00 -10.05
N SER A 127 15.16 19.19 -9.43
CA SER A 127 16.60 19.17 -9.74
C SER A 127 16.94 18.33 -10.98
N ASN A 128 18.04 18.67 -11.68
CA ASN A 128 18.53 17.88 -12.81
C ASN A 128 18.87 16.43 -12.40
N ALA A 129 19.37 16.23 -11.19
CA ALA A 129 19.65 14.89 -10.65
C ALA A 129 18.35 14.07 -10.48
N ALA A 130 17.28 14.67 -9.96
CA ALA A 130 15.98 14.00 -9.81
C ALA A 130 15.36 13.66 -11.17
N ARG A 131 15.45 14.56 -12.16
CA ARG A 131 15.03 14.29 -13.55
C ARG A 131 15.81 13.15 -14.18
N ALA A 132 17.14 13.19 -14.07
CA ALA A 132 18.03 12.15 -14.59
C ALA A 132 17.74 10.79 -13.96
N ARG A 133 17.43 10.75 -12.65
CA ARG A 133 16.98 9.52 -11.97
C ARG A 133 15.73 8.95 -12.61
N ILE A 134 14.67 9.76 -12.78
CA ILE A 134 13.42 9.27 -13.37
C ILE A 134 13.62 8.79 -14.81
N ILE A 135 14.40 9.54 -15.61
CA ILE A 135 14.74 9.13 -16.98
C ILE A 135 15.50 7.80 -16.98
N GLY A 136 16.52 7.65 -16.13
CA GLY A 136 17.31 6.42 -16.02
C GLY A 136 16.45 5.22 -15.61
N ILE A 137 15.56 5.39 -14.62
CA ILE A 137 14.60 4.37 -14.21
C ILE A 137 13.67 4.01 -15.38
N ALA A 138 13.14 5.01 -16.09
CA ALA A 138 12.25 4.80 -17.22
C ALA A 138 12.95 4.01 -18.34
N VAL A 139 14.19 4.38 -18.70
CA VAL A 139 14.98 3.65 -19.72
C VAL A 139 15.17 2.18 -19.34
N VAL A 140 15.58 1.90 -18.10
CA VAL A 140 15.78 0.52 -17.64
C VAL A 140 14.47 -0.27 -17.65
N ARG A 141 13.40 0.29 -17.07
CA ARG A 141 12.11 -0.42 -16.94
C ARG A 141 11.41 -0.59 -18.28
N LEU A 142 11.33 0.46 -19.09
CA LEU A 142 10.70 0.38 -20.42
C LEU A 142 11.52 -0.52 -21.35
N GLY A 143 12.86 -0.47 -21.27
CA GLY A 143 13.73 -1.39 -21.99
C GLY A 143 13.47 -2.86 -21.61
N ALA A 144 13.36 -3.15 -20.32
CA ALA A 144 13.05 -4.50 -19.84
C ALA A 144 11.65 -4.97 -20.29
N PHE A 145 10.63 -4.10 -20.21
CA PHE A 145 9.28 -4.44 -20.70
C PHE A 145 9.21 -4.61 -22.21
N ALA A 146 9.91 -3.78 -22.98
CA ALA A 146 10.02 -3.92 -24.43
C ALA A 146 10.70 -5.24 -24.79
N ALA A 147 11.81 -5.59 -24.13
CA ALA A 147 12.49 -6.87 -24.32
C ALA A 147 11.58 -8.05 -24.00
N LEU A 148 10.85 -8.00 -22.87
CA LEU A 148 9.87 -9.04 -22.52
C LEU A 148 8.74 -9.15 -23.55
N GLY A 149 8.21 -8.02 -24.02
CA GLY A 149 7.15 -7.96 -25.02
C GLY A 149 7.59 -8.52 -26.38
N MET A 150 8.81 -8.19 -26.82
CA MET A 150 9.39 -8.76 -28.05
C MET A 150 9.63 -10.26 -27.93
N TYR A 151 10.06 -10.73 -26.75
CA TYR A 151 10.29 -12.15 -26.50
C TYR A 151 8.99 -12.95 -26.37
N SER A 152 8.01 -12.42 -25.64
CA SER A 152 6.71 -13.07 -25.41
C SER A 152 5.63 -12.04 -25.01
N PRO A 153 4.76 -11.63 -25.95
CA PRO A 153 3.61 -10.78 -25.63
C PRO A 153 2.71 -11.38 -24.56
N LYS A 154 2.56 -12.72 -24.56
CA LYS A 154 1.82 -13.45 -23.51
C LYS A 154 2.40 -13.21 -22.12
N ALA A 155 3.72 -13.32 -21.96
CA ALA A 155 4.37 -13.11 -20.67
C ALA A 155 4.21 -11.66 -20.19
N LEU A 156 4.25 -10.69 -21.09
CA LEU A 156 4.00 -9.28 -20.77
C LEU A 156 2.57 -9.05 -20.26
N VAL A 157 1.56 -9.63 -20.92
CA VAL A 157 0.17 -9.55 -20.47
C VAL A 157 -0.01 -10.24 -19.11
N LEU A 158 0.54 -11.44 -18.92
CA LEU A 158 0.46 -12.15 -17.63
C LEU A 158 1.13 -11.35 -16.51
N TYR A 159 2.28 -10.73 -16.76
CA TYR A 159 2.94 -9.84 -15.79
C TYR A 159 2.07 -8.62 -15.48
N PHE A 160 1.47 -7.99 -16.50
CA PHE A 160 0.59 -6.84 -16.29
C PHE A 160 -0.62 -7.19 -15.40
N VAL A 161 -1.28 -8.32 -15.67
CA VAL A 161 -2.39 -8.79 -14.83
C VAL A 161 -1.90 -9.14 -13.42
N ALA A 162 -0.72 -9.76 -13.28
CA ALA A 162 -0.13 -10.07 -11.98
C ALA A 162 0.15 -8.80 -11.17
N TYR A 163 0.58 -7.73 -11.85
CA TYR A 163 0.80 -6.42 -11.26
C TYR A 163 -0.50 -5.73 -10.83
N LEU A 164 -1.58 -5.82 -11.61
CA LEU A 164 -2.89 -5.31 -11.21
C LEU A 164 -3.43 -6.04 -9.97
N LEU A 165 -3.25 -7.36 -9.92
CA LEU A 165 -3.64 -8.16 -8.75
C LEU A 165 -2.79 -7.79 -7.53
N PHE A 166 -1.47 -7.64 -7.70
CA PHE A 166 -0.56 -7.15 -6.66
C PHE A 166 -1.04 -5.82 -6.08
N VAL A 167 -1.31 -4.81 -6.91
CA VAL A 167 -1.79 -3.51 -6.47
C VAL A 167 -3.14 -3.65 -5.75
N THR A 168 -4.03 -4.51 -6.24
CA THR A 168 -5.34 -4.74 -5.62
C THR A 168 -5.20 -5.34 -4.21
N VAL A 169 -4.28 -6.28 -4.01
CA VAL A 169 -4.00 -6.88 -2.68
C VAL A 169 -3.49 -5.82 -1.70
N LEU A 170 -2.53 -4.99 -2.11
CA LEU A 170 -2.04 -3.91 -1.25
C LEU A 170 -3.15 -2.91 -0.91
N ARG A 171 -3.88 -2.46 -1.93
CA ARG A 171 -5.01 -1.53 -1.74
C ARG A 171 -6.05 -2.10 -0.79
N PHE A 172 -6.31 -3.40 -0.84
CA PHE A 172 -7.23 -4.03 0.10
C PHE A 172 -6.70 -3.96 1.53
N ALA A 173 -5.44 -4.30 1.76
CA ALA A 173 -4.85 -4.26 3.10
C ALA A 173 -4.80 -2.82 3.64
N ASP A 174 -4.18 -1.89 2.91
CA ASP A 174 -3.92 -0.52 3.36
C ASP A 174 -5.22 0.25 3.63
N CYS A 175 -6.26 -0.05 2.85
CA CYS A 175 -7.57 0.54 2.97
C CYS A 175 -8.19 0.42 4.37
N PHE A 176 -7.92 -0.69 5.08
CA PHE A 176 -8.65 -1.02 6.31
C PHE A 176 -7.74 -1.06 7.53
N GLN A 177 -6.56 -0.46 7.44
CA GLN A 177 -5.61 -0.43 8.55
C GLN A 177 -5.89 0.72 9.52
N HIS A 178 -6.47 1.82 9.05
CA HIS A 178 -6.70 3.01 9.84
C HIS A 178 -8.01 3.74 9.53
N THR A 179 -8.44 4.55 10.49
CA THR A 179 -9.40 5.66 10.34
C THR A 179 -8.73 7.00 10.66
N TYR A 180 -7.44 7.13 10.36
CA TYR A 180 -6.67 8.36 10.54
C TYR A 180 -7.08 9.46 9.57
N ASP A 181 -6.82 10.72 9.94
CA ASP A 181 -6.95 11.82 8.99
C ASP A 181 -5.84 11.76 7.95
N ALA A 182 -6.21 12.10 6.71
CA ALA A 182 -5.29 12.20 5.59
C ALA A 182 -4.87 13.64 5.34
N TYR A 183 -3.56 13.90 5.36
CA TYR A 183 -3.02 15.24 5.09
C TYR A 183 -2.09 15.21 3.87
N PRO A 184 -2.40 15.96 2.80
CA PRO A 184 -1.55 16.06 1.61
C PRO A 184 -0.38 17.01 1.85
N ILE A 185 0.60 16.54 2.62
CA ILE A 185 1.77 17.33 3.00
C ILE A 185 3.01 16.81 2.29
N LEU A 186 3.73 17.72 1.62
CA LEU A 186 5.01 17.44 1.00
C LEU A 186 6.16 17.70 1.98
N GLY A 187 7.19 16.85 1.94
CA GLY A 187 8.40 17.02 2.73
C GLY A 187 8.17 16.91 4.24
N ASP A 188 8.78 17.83 5.01
CA ASP A 188 8.84 17.78 6.48
C ASP A 188 7.90 18.79 7.16
N ALA A 189 6.91 19.34 6.43
CA ALA A 189 5.91 20.20 7.05
C ALA A 189 5.11 19.42 8.12
N PRO A 190 4.88 19.99 9.32
CA PRO A 190 4.12 19.32 10.36
C PRO A 190 2.65 19.19 9.97
N ILE A 191 1.99 18.14 10.48
CA ILE A 191 0.53 18.06 10.44
C ILE A 191 -0.09 19.13 11.37
N PRO A 192 -1.35 19.53 11.13
CA PRO A 192 -2.06 20.42 12.05
C PRO A 192 -2.12 19.85 13.48
N ASP A 193 -1.85 20.71 14.46
CA ASP A 193 -2.03 20.42 15.89
C ASP A 193 -3.48 20.73 16.33
N ASP A 194 -4.41 20.09 15.64
CA ASP A 194 -5.87 20.32 15.75
C ASP A 194 -6.57 19.27 16.62
N LYS A 195 -5.87 18.19 16.99
CA LYS A 195 -6.40 17.13 17.85
C LYS A 195 -5.31 16.36 18.60
N VAL A 196 -5.70 15.84 19.76
CA VAL A 196 -4.88 14.94 20.57
C VAL A 196 -4.83 13.56 19.90
N ARG A 197 -3.66 13.20 19.38
CA ARG A 197 -3.38 11.88 18.79
C ARG A 197 -2.52 11.06 19.74
N ASP A 198 -3.08 10.68 20.88
CA ASP A 198 -2.39 9.88 21.89
C ASP A 198 -2.47 8.37 21.59
N ARG A 199 -2.02 7.53 22.53
CA ARG A 199 -2.07 6.07 22.39
C ARG A 199 -3.52 5.55 22.31
N ALA A 200 -4.46 6.18 23.02
CA ALA A 200 -5.85 5.77 22.98
C ALA A 200 -6.46 6.05 21.60
N TYR A 201 -6.16 7.22 21.02
CA TYR A 201 -6.53 7.54 19.64
C TYR A 201 -5.96 6.54 18.63
N GLU A 202 -4.66 6.22 18.72
CA GLU A 202 -4.00 5.25 17.84
C GLU A 202 -4.66 3.88 17.90
N GLN A 203 -4.92 3.37 19.10
CA GLN A 203 -5.58 2.06 19.27
C GLN A 203 -7.04 2.08 18.80
N ALA A 204 -7.76 3.18 18.99
CA ALA A 204 -9.15 3.32 18.54
C ALA A 204 -9.29 3.42 17.00
N ASN A 205 -8.25 3.91 16.32
CA ASN A 205 -8.26 4.18 14.87
C ASN A 205 -7.28 3.30 14.08
N THR A 206 -6.84 2.17 14.66
CA THR A 206 -5.99 1.17 13.99
C THR A 206 -6.68 -0.19 14.06
N PHE A 207 -6.62 -0.95 12.97
CA PHE A 207 -7.33 -2.22 12.85
C PHE A 207 -6.45 -3.35 12.34
N THR A 208 -6.66 -4.54 12.90
CA THR A 208 -5.97 -5.77 12.54
C THR A 208 -6.82 -6.50 11.51
N ASN A 209 -6.47 -6.33 10.23
CA ASN A 209 -7.20 -6.85 9.07
C ASN A 209 -6.63 -8.19 8.56
N VAL A 210 -6.56 -9.19 9.44
CA VAL A 210 -6.09 -10.55 9.11
C VAL A 210 -7.18 -11.39 8.44
N VAL A 211 -6.81 -12.44 7.72
CA VAL A 211 -7.79 -13.41 7.20
C VAL A 211 -8.51 -14.12 8.33
N GLY A 212 -7.76 -14.42 9.40
CA GLY A 212 -8.26 -14.90 10.69
C GLY A 212 -7.07 -15.04 11.66
N LEU A 213 -7.32 -15.00 12.96
CA LEU A 213 -6.25 -15.04 13.97
C LEU A 213 -5.42 -16.34 13.94
N ASP A 214 -6.03 -17.44 13.51
CA ASP A 214 -5.39 -18.77 13.41
C ASP A 214 -5.09 -19.20 11.96
N ASN A 215 -5.25 -18.29 10.98
CA ASN A 215 -5.02 -18.62 9.58
C ASN A 215 -3.59 -18.27 9.13
N PHE A 216 -2.62 -19.10 9.56
CA PHE A 216 -1.21 -18.87 9.27
C PHE A 216 -0.94 -18.68 7.77
N TRP A 217 -1.35 -19.63 6.93
CA TRP A 217 -1.00 -19.64 5.50
C TRP A 217 -1.58 -18.46 4.72
N LEU A 218 -2.84 -18.10 4.97
CA LEU A 218 -3.45 -16.98 4.24
C LEU A 218 -2.97 -15.63 4.76
N ASN A 219 -2.63 -15.51 6.04
CA ASN A 219 -2.02 -14.28 6.56
C ASN A 219 -0.61 -14.03 5.98
N LEU A 220 0.08 -15.06 5.46
CA LEU A 220 1.34 -14.87 4.74
C LEU A 220 1.17 -14.13 3.41
N LEU A 221 -0.04 -13.97 2.88
CA LEU A 221 -0.27 -13.21 1.64
C LEU A 221 0.34 -11.81 1.73
N TRP A 222 0.19 -11.15 2.88
CA TRP A 222 0.85 -9.89 3.21
C TRP A 222 1.80 -10.00 4.40
N LEU A 223 2.52 -11.14 4.50
CA LEU A 223 3.51 -11.40 5.53
C LEU A 223 3.02 -11.04 6.94
N ASN A 224 1.84 -11.49 7.37
CA ASN A 224 1.29 -11.17 8.70
C ASN A 224 1.21 -9.66 9.05
N PHE A 225 1.44 -8.74 8.11
CA PHE A 225 1.37 -7.30 8.37
C PHE A 225 -0.03 -6.85 8.78
N GLY A 226 -1.05 -7.63 8.43
CA GLY A 226 -2.42 -7.41 8.86
C GLY A 226 -2.63 -7.51 10.37
N TYR A 227 -1.68 -8.04 11.15
CA TYR A 227 -1.64 -7.89 12.62
C TYR A 227 -1.22 -6.46 13.00
N HIS A 228 -1.93 -5.47 12.44
CA HIS A 228 -1.46 -4.10 12.32
C HIS A 228 -1.43 -3.36 13.65
N ASN A 229 -2.36 -3.65 14.58
CA ASN A 229 -2.31 -3.06 15.92
C ASN A 229 -1.06 -3.52 16.68
N ALA A 230 -0.71 -4.80 16.56
CA ALA A 230 0.50 -5.33 17.19
C ALA A 230 1.76 -4.74 16.54
N HIS A 231 1.71 -4.53 15.23
CA HIS A 231 2.74 -3.78 14.51
C HIS A 231 2.88 -2.34 15.05
N HIS A 232 1.80 -1.58 15.16
CA HIS A 232 1.84 -0.22 15.71
C HIS A 232 2.34 -0.16 17.17
N GLU A 233 1.97 -1.13 17.99
CA GLU A 233 2.46 -1.22 19.37
C GLU A 233 3.98 -1.45 19.44
N ARG A 234 4.56 -2.22 18.51
CA ARG A 234 6.01 -2.40 18.41
C ARG A 234 6.46 -2.60 16.96
N PRO A 235 6.74 -1.50 16.23
CA PRO A 235 7.00 -1.57 14.77
C PRO A 235 8.27 -2.31 14.37
N THR A 236 9.16 -2.57 15.33
CA THR A 236 10.40 -3.33 15.13
C THR A 236 10.21 -4.85 15.28
N VAL A 237 9.01 -5.33 15.61
CA VAL A 237 8.71 -6.76 15.64
C VAL A 237 8.64 -7.26 14.20
N PRO A 238 9.48 -8.23 13.79
CA PRO A 238 9.45 -8.72 12.44
C PRO A 238 8.16 -9.48 12.17
N TRP A 239 7.75 -9.46 10.91
CA TRP A 239 6.49 -10.01 10.41
C TRP A 239 6.15 -11.41 10.92
N HIS A 240 7.14 -12.31 11.01
CA HIS A 240 6.94 -13.70 11.42
C HIS A 240 6.63 -13.84 12.92
N ARG A 241 6.90 -12.82 13.75
CA ARG A 241 6.59 -12.78 15.18
C ARG A 241 5.32 -12.03 15.52
N LEU A 242 4.77 -11.23 14.60
CA LEU A 242 3.54 -10.45 14.83
C LEU A 242 2.36 -11.29 15.34
N PRO A 243 2.08 -12.51 14.82
CA PRO A 243 0.96 -13.31 15.33
C PRO A 243 1.13 -13.71 16.81
N ALA A 244 2.36 -14.06 17.21
CA ALA A 244 2.66 -14.42 18.59
C ALA A 244 2.61 -13.18 19.50
N TYR A 245 3.16 -12.06 19.04
CA TYR A 245 3.14 -10.79 19.77
C TYR A 245 1.72 -10.27 19.97
N HIS A 246 0.86 -10.35 18.94
CA HIS A 246 -0.56 -10.00 19.05
C HIS A 246 -1.27 -10.78 20.16
N ARG A 247 -1.05 -12.11 20.24
CA ARG A 247 -1.64 -12.95 21.29
C ARG A 247 -1.11 -12.59 22.68
N GLU A 248 0.17 -12.24 22.78
CA GLU A 248 0.80 -11.82 24.03
C GLU A 248 0.13 -10.55 24.60
N ILE A 249 -0.11 -9.54 23.77
CA ILE A 249 -0.58 -8.23 24.23
C ILE A 249 -2.11 -8.06 24.22
N TYR A 250 -2.83 -8.84 23.39
CA TYR A 250 -4.28 -8.70 23.26
C TYR A 250 -5.08 -10.00 23.47
N GLY A 251 -4.42 -11.16 23.56
CA GLY A 251 -5.11 -12.44 23.61
C GLY A 251 -5.92 -12.73 22.34
N ASN A 252 -7.11 -13.34 22.51
CA ASN A 252 -7.97 -13.78 21.40
C ASN A 252 -9.19 -12.88 21.15
N ALA A 253 -9.46 -11.89 22.00
CA ALA A 253 -10.71 -11.12 22.02
C ALA A 253 -10.49 -9.62 21.80
N TYR A 254 -9.57 -9.26 20.90
CA TYR A 254 -9.25 -7.86 20.65
C TYR A 254 -10.26 -7.21 19.69
N GLY A 255 -10.93 -6.17 20.17
CA GLY A 255 -12.02 -5.50 19.45
C GLY A 255 -11.65 -4.85 18.12
N GLN A 256 -10.36 -4.65 17.82
CA GLN A 256 -9.92 -4.09 16.52
C GLN A 256 -9.52 -5.13 15.48
N VAL A 257 -9.67 -6.43 15.79
CA VAL A 257 -9.53 -7.47 14.78
C VAL A 257 -10.77 -7.47 13.89
N ILE A 258 -10.57 -7.25 12.58
CA ILE A 258 -11.63 -7.32 11.58
C ILE A 258 -11.21 -8.33 10.51
N PRO A 259 -11.78 -9.55 10.51
CA PRO A 259 -11.43 -10.56 9.53
C PRO A 259 -11.74 -10.13 8.08
N VAL A 260 -10.87 -10.52 7.15
CA VAL A 260 -11.03 -10.28 5.70
C VAL A 260 -12.43 -10.55 5.16
N PRO A 261 -13.14 -11.65 5.53
CA PRO A 261 -14.50 -11.87 5.05
C PRO A 261 -15.48 -10.73 5.36
N GLN A 262 -15.31 -10.03 6.49
CA GLN A 262 -16.13 -8.86 6.83
C GLN A 262 -15.76 -7.64 5.98
N LEU A 263 -14.48 -7.48 5.64
CA LEU A 263 -13.95 -6.35 4.88
C LEU A 263 -14.20 -6.45 3.37
N LEU A 264 -14.33 -7.67 2.81
CA LEU A 264 -14.56 -7.87 1.37
C LEU A 264 -15.82 -7.16 0.87
N LYS A 265 -16.89 -7.18 1.66
CA LYS A 265 -18.14 -6.48 1.35
C LYS A 265 -17.92 -4.98 1.29
N ALA A 266 -17.31 -4.39 2.31
CA ALA A 266 -16.99 -2.97 2.36
C ALA A 266 -16.06 -2.55 1.20
N PHE A 267 -15.06 -3.39 0.88
CA PHE A 267 -14.15 -3.15 -0.24
C PHE A 267 -14.88 -3.08 -1.57
N HIS A 268 -15.79 -4.02 -1.83
CA HIS A 268 -16.61 -4.00 -3.04
C HIS A 268 -17.56 -2.79 -3.06
N GLN A 269 -18.35 -2.61 -2.01
CA GLN A 269 -19.40 -1.60 -1.96
C GLN A 269 -18.86 -0.18 -2.10
N HIS A 270 -17.72 0.11 -1.47
CA HIS A 270 -17.17 1.47 -1.40
C HIS A 270 -16.08 1.78 -2.43
N ARG A 271 -15.76 0.87 -3.35
CA ARG A 271 -14.65 1.02 -4.31
C ARG A 271 -14.65 2.35 -5.09
N VAL A 272 -15.84 2.87 -5.41
CA VAL A 272 -15.99 4.17 -6.09
C VAL A 272 -16.16 5.31 -5.09
N THR A 273 -17.02 5.13 -4.08
CA THR A 273 -17.31 6.14 -3.05
C THR A 273 -16.03 6.64 -2.37
N ARG A 274 -15.13 5.71 -2.05
CA ARG A 274 -13.85 5.98 -1.40
C ARG A 274 -12.99 7.02 -2.12
N VAL A 275 -13.02 7.03 -3.45
CA VAL A 275 -12.18 7.91 -4.28
C VAL A 275 -12.42 9.40 -3.97
N LEU A 276 -13.66 9.74 -3.60
CA LEU A 276 -14.08 11.13 -3.34
C LEU A 276 -14.49 11.38 -1.89
N SER A 277 -14.41 10.37 -1.02
CA SER A 277 -14.74 10.49 0.39
C SER A 277 -13.73 11.39 1.10
N SER A 278 -14.20 12.24 2.01
CA SER A 278 -13.34 13.08 2.86
C SER A 278 -12.76 12.35 4.06
N ASP A 279 -13.35 11.20 4.40
CA ASP A 279 -12.96 10.36 5.53
C ASP A 279 -13.02 8.88 5.13
N TYR A 280 -12.58 8.02 6.03
CA TYR A 280 -12.54 6.58 5.82
C TYR A 280 -13.79 5.86 6.34
N GLY A 281 -14.84 6.59 6.71
CA GLY A 281 -16.04 6.04 7.33
C GLY A 281 -15.82 5.59 8.77
N GLU A 282 -16.69 4.70 9.24
CA GLU A 282 -16.73 4.25 10.64
C GLU A 282 -16.69 2.73 10.77
N VAL A 283 -16.09 2.26 11.86
CA VAL A 283 -16.19 0.86 12.31
C VAL A 283 -17.00 0.83 13.60
N ARG A 284 -18.10 0.10 13.60
CA ARG A 284 -18.95 -0.06 14.80
C ARG A 284 -18.31 -0.99 15.82
N GLY A 285 -18.92 -1.11 17.00
CA GLY A 285 -18.46 -1.99 18.06
C GLY A 285 -18.37 -3.47 17.64
N PRO A 286 -17.52 -4.29 18.28
CA PRO A 286 -17.29 -5.70 17.93
C PRO A 286 -18.53 -6.58 17.90
N GLU A 287 -19.49 -6.29 18.78
CA GLU A 287 -20.75 -7.04 18.91
C GLU A 287 -21.78 -6.71 17.81
N VAL A 288 -21.53 -5.68 16.99
CA VAL A 288 -22.51 -5.21 15.99
C VAL A 288 -22.39 -6.03 14.70
N PRO A 289 -23.47 -6.70 14.24
CA PRO A 289 -23.46 -7.37 12.95
C PRO A 289 -23.17 -6.38 11.81
N GLY A 290 -22.27 -6.75 10.90
CA GLY A 290 -21.88 -5.87 9.80
C GLY A 290 -21.12 -4.62 10.25
N ARG A 291 -20.39 -4.66 11.36
CA ARG A 291 -19.68 -3.49 11.92
C ARG A 291 -18.72 -2.77 10.96
N ALA A 292 -18.23 -3.46 9.93
CA ALA A 292 -17.36 -2.89 8.91
C ALA A 292 -18.10 -2.38 7.66
N ASP A 293 -19.43 -2.48 7.58
CA ASP A 293 -20.22 -2.03 6.43
C ASP A 293 -20.07 -0.52 6.17
N GLY A 294 -19.86 0.27 7.24
CA GLY A 294 -19.59 1.71 7.18
C GLY A 294 -18.11 2.06 6.97
N PHE A 295 -17.21 1.08 6.93
CA PHE A 295 -15.79 1.30 6.77
C PHE A 295 -15.50 1.56 5.28
N ILE A 296 -15.56 2.82 4.86
CA ILE A 296 -15.29 3.24 3.48
C ILE A 296 -13.83 2.89 3.13
N GLY A 297 -12.92 3.18 4.07
CA GLY A 297 -11.50 2.88 4.04
C GLY A 297 -10.64 3.89 3.28
N ALA A 298 -9.33 3.75 3.37
CA ALA A 298 -8.36 4.69 2.81
C ALA A 298 -8.12 4.51 1.30
N VAL A 299 -7.88 5.62 0.60
CA VAL A 299 -7.39 5.63 -0.78
C VAL A 299 -6.18 6.55 -0.90
N GLY A 300 -5.18 6.11 -1.64
CA GLY A 300 -3.99 6.90 -1.92
C GLY A 300 -3.00 7.05 -0.76
N VAL A 301 -3.07 6.14 0.21
CA VAL A 301 -2.13 6.03 1.33
C VAL A 301 -0.95 5.09 1.06
N SER A 302 -0.81 4.65 -0.19
CA SER A 302 0.18 3.66 -0.64
C SER A 302 1.61 3.93 -0.13
N PHE A 303 2.19 2.92 0.52
CA PHE A 303 3.60 2.93 0.93
C PHE A 303 4.58 2.82 -0.27
N LEU A 304 4.06 2.69 -1.49
CA LEU A 304 4.84 2.59 -2.72
C LEU A 304 5.05 3.93 -3.42
N THR A 305 4.57 5.01 -2.82
CA THR A 305 4.71 6.37 -3.35
C THR A 305 5.12 7.32 -2.22
N ALA A 306 6.17 8.10 -2.47
CA ALA A 306 6.59 9.23 -1.64
C ALA A 306 7.25 10.28 -2.53
N VAL A 307 7.32 11.52 -2.04
CA VAL A 307 8.03 12.66 -2.62
C VAL A 307 8.71 13.40 -1.48
#